data_AF-A0A4R2C3J6-F1
#
_entry.id   AF-A0A4R2C3J6-F1
#
_cell.length_a   1.000
_cell.length_b   1.000
_cell.length_c   1.000
_cell.angle_alpha   90.00
_cell.angle_beta   90.00
_cell.angle_gamma   90.00
#
_symmetry.space_group_name_H-M   'P 1'
#
loop_
_entity.id
_entity.type
_entity.pdbx_description
1 polymer ?
#
loop_
_entity_poly.entity_id
_entity_poly.type
_entity_poly.pdbx_seq_one_letter_code
_entity_poly.pdbx_strand_id
1 'polypeptide(L)'
;MTKEEQFLWIVQTAILANGINLASDPDRRVAYKDTYSSTGVRIVMREAVRAATLIPKDMDVGDAADDFCLWMFRNHQEALLAEDHTTRVPYWFAR
;
A
#
# COMPACT_ATOMS: atom_id res chain seq x y z
N MET A 1 10.00 12.80 14.08
CA MET A 1 8.82 12.43 13.28
C MET A 1 7.87 11.66 14.16
N THR A 2 6.58 11.95 14.12
CA THR A 2 5.53 11.15 14.78
C THR A 2 5.42 9.76 14.14
N LYS A 3 4.64 8.87 14.77
CA LYS A 3 4.38 7.53 14.25
C LYS A 3 3.72 7.58 12.87
N GLU A 4 2.75 8.48 12.74
CA GLU A 4 2.01 8.78 11.52
C GLU A 4 2.91 9.36 10.42
N GLU A 5 3.80 10.29 10.77
CA GLU A 5 4.75 10.87 9.81
C GLU A 5 5.73 9.83 9.28
N GLN A 6 6.22 8.93 10.14
CA GLN A 6 7.10 7.83 9.74
C GLN A 6 6.37 6.87 8.80
N PHE A 7 5.15 6.45 9.16
CA PHE A 7 4.31 5.61 8.31
C PHE A 7 4.08 6.24 6.92
N LEU A 8 3.65 7.50 6.89
CA LEU A 8 3.36 8.21 5.63
C LEU A 8 4.62 8.36 4.76
N TRP A 9 5.79 8.58 5.37
CA TRP A 9 7.06 8.62 4.66
C TRP A 9 7.42 7.27 4.01
N ILE A 10 7.27 6.17 4.75
CA ILE A 10 7.51 4.81 4.21
C ILE A 10 6.54 4.53 3.06
N VAL A 11 5.24 4.73 3.28
CA VAL A 11 4.19 4.44 2.30
C VAL A 11 4.36 5.30 1.03
N GLN A 12 4.67 6.59 1.16
CA GLN A 12 4.95 7.45 0.00
C GLN A 12 6.13 6.92 -0.80
N THR A 13 7.21 6.49 -0.14
CA THR A 13 8.40 5.94 -0.79
C THR A 13 8.08 4.63 -1.51
N ALA A 14 7.29 3.76 -0.88
CA ALA A 14 6.84 2.50 -1.47
C ALA A 14 5.93 2.73 -2.69
N ILE A 15 5.02 3.72 -2.66
CA ILE A 15 4.18 4.08 -3.81
C ILE A 15 5.04 4.46 -5.01
N LEU A 16 6.07 5.31 -4.79
CA LEU A 16 6.97 5.75 -5.85
C LEU A 16 7.79 4.58 -6.41
N ALA A 17 8.38 3.77 -5.53
CA ALA A 17 9.19 2.62 -5.95
C ALA A 17 8.36 1.58 -6.73
N ASN A 18 7.17 1.24 -6.24
CA ASN A 18 6.28 0.29 -6.91
C ASN A 18 5.79 0.84 -8.26
N GLY A 19 5.39 2.12 -8.31
CA GLY A 19 4.98 2.77 -9.56
C GLY A 19 6.09 2.79 -10.61
N ILE A 20 7.33 3.08 -10.22
CA ILE A 20 8.50 3.03 -11.12
C ILE A 20 8.73 1.61 -11.64
N ASN A 21 8.65 0.60 -10.78
CA ASN A 21 8.83 -0.80 -11.15
C ASN A 21 7.73 -1.28 -12.12
N LEU A 22 6.46 -0.97 -11.84
CA LEU A 22 5.35 -1.34 -12.71
C LEU A 22 5.43 -0.63 -14.08
N ALA A 23 5.92 0.61 -14.11
CA ALA A 23 6.04 1.38 -15.34
C ALA A 23 7.24 0.98 -16.22
N SER A 24 8.26 0.31 -15.67
CA SER A 24 9.48 -0.08 -16.40
C SER A 24 9.32 -1.34 -17.24
N ASP A 25 8.31 -2.17 -16.95
CA ASP A 25 7.95 -3.38 -17.71
C ASP A 25 6.73 -3.09 -18.61
N PRO A 26 6.81 -3.27 -19.94
CA PRO A 26 5.72 -2.93 -20.85
C PRO A 26 4.38 -3.63 -20.56
N ASP A 27 4.41 -4.89 -20.14
CA ASP A 27 3.21 -5.70 -19.89
C ASP A 27 2.58 -5.26 -18.57
N ARG A 28 3.38 -5.07 -17.53
CA ARG A 28 2.91 -4.56 -16.23
C ARG A 28 2.41 -3.12 -16.35
N ARG A 29 3.07 -2.29 -17.16
CA ARG A 29 2.66 -0.91 -17.44
C ARG A 29 1.25 -0.86 -18.02
N VAL A 30 0.90 -1.77 -18.92
CA VAL A 30 -0.47 -1.82 -19.47
C VAL A 30 -1.44 -2.35 -18.41
N ALA A 31 -1.09 -3.43 -17.71
CA ALA A 31 -1.96 -4.09 -16.74
C ALA A 31 -2.31 -3.23 -15.52
N TYR A 32 -1.37 -2.41 -15.03
CA TYR A 32 -1.50 -1.63 -13.79
C TYR A 32 -1.56 -0.12 -14.00
N LYS A 33 -1.76 0.34 -15.24
CA LYS A 33 -1.78 1.77 -15.59
C LYS A 33 -2.73 2.60 -14.72
N ASP A 34 -3.88 2.04 -14.40
CA ASP A 34 -4.89 2.63 -13.53
C ASP A 34 -4.40 2.82 -12.09
N THR A 35 -3.61 1.88 -11.59
CA THR A 35 -3.11 1.81 -10.21
C THR A 35 -2.10 2.90 -9.92
N TYR A 36 -1.11 3.10 -10.80
CA TYR A 36 -0.11 4.18 -10.67
C TYR A 36 -0.50 5.46 -11.44
N SER A 37 -1.74 5.55 -11.92
CA SER A 37 -2.30 6.81 -12.43
C SER A 37 -2.45 7.85 -11.30
N SER A 38 -2.58 9.13 -11.66
CA SER A 38 -2.85 10.20 -10.68
C SER A 38 -4.07 9.90 -9.80
N THR A 39 -5.14 9.34 -10.37
CA THR A 39 -6.35 8.98 -9.62
C THR A 39 -6.13 7.76 -8.74
N GLY A 40 -5.47 6.71 -9.24
CA GLY A 40 -5.15 5.50 -8.49
C GLY A 40 -4.28 5.79 -7.27
N VAL A 41 -3.19 6.54 -7.47
CA VAL A 41 -2.29 6.96 -6.39
C VAL A 41 -3.02 7.82 -5.36
N ARG A 42 -3.91 8.73 -5.78
CA ARG A 42 -4.71 9.54 -4.84
C ARG A 42 -5.63 8.71 -3.95
N ILE A 43 -6.20 7.62 -4.45
CA ILE A 43 -7.03 6.71 -3.65
C ILE A 43 -6.17 6.09 -2.54
N VAL A 44 -5.01 5.53 -2.89
CA VAL A 44 -4.09 4.91 -1.93
C VAL A 44 -3.58 5.91 -0.90
N MET A 45 -3.21 7.13 -1.33
CA MET A 45 -2.75 8.19 -0.41
C MET A 45 -3.83 8.59 0.61
N ARG A 46 -5.11 8.67 0.19
CA ARG A 46 -6.21 9.00 1.11
C ARG A 46 -6.42 7.90 2.14
N GLU A 47 -6.33 6.64 1.73
CA GLU A 47 -6.39 5.52 2.66
C GLU A 47 -5.16 5.48 3.59
N ALA A 48 -3.97 5.87 3.11
CA ALA A 48 -2.77 5.95 3.95
C ALA A 48 -2.92 7.02 5.05
N VAL A 49 -3.45 8.21 4.72
CA VAL A 49 -3.71 9.26 5.72
C VAL A 49 -4.72 8.79 6.77
N ARG A 50 -5.77 8.07 6.37
CA ARG A 50 -6.72 7.47 7.32
C ARG A 50 -6.07 6.39 8.17
N ALA A 51 -5.37 5.44 7.54
CA ALA A 51 -4.73 4.33 8.22
C ALA A 51 -3.70 4.83 9.24
N ALA A 52 -2.94 5.89 8.92
CA ALA A 52 -1.97 6.48 9.83
C ALA A 52 -2.57 6.79 11.22
N THR A 53 -3.83 7.24 11.30
CA THR A 53 -4.48 7.55 12.58
C THR A 53 -5.04 6.33 13.31
N LEU A 54 -4.93 5.14 12.73
CA LEU A 54 -5.44 3.87 13.26
C LEU A 54 -4.34 2.90 13.67
N ILE A 55 -3.07 3.25 13.46
CA ILE A 55 -1.94 2.38 13.80
C ILE A 55 -2.00 2.07 15.30
N PRO A 56 -2.08 0.78 15.70
CA PRO A 56 -2.10 0.40 17.11
C PRO A 56 -0.88 0.95 17.85
N LYS A 57 -1.04 1.34 19.12
CA LYS A 57 0.05 1.97 19.89
C LYS A 57 1.32 1.12 19.93
N ASP A 58 1.16 -0.18 20.08
CA ASP A 58 2.25 -1.14 20.29
C ASP A 58 2.76 -1.80 18.99
N MET A 59 2.19 -1.46 17.83
CA MET A 59 2.62 -1.98 16.53
C MET A 59 3.87 -1.24 16.02
N ASP A 60 4.84 -1.93 15.43
CA ASP A 60 5.96 -1.25 14.77
C ASP A 60 5.48 -0.46 13.54
N VAL A 61 6.13 0.66 13.24
CA VAL A 61 5.72 1.50 12.11
C VAL A 61 6.05 0.87 10.77
N GLY A 62 7.17 0.15 10.67
CA GLY A 62 7.56 -0.61 9.49
C GLY A 62 6.55 -1.72 9.21
N ASP A 63 6.20 -2.50 10.24
CA ASP A 63 5.20 -3.57 10.13
C ASP A 63 3.84 -3.02 9.66
N ALA A 64 3.38 -1.90 10.23
CA ALA A 64 2.15 -1.25 9.78
C ALA A 64 2.23 -0.79 8.31
N ALA A 65 3.37 -0.22 7.90
CA ALA A 65 3.56 0.21 6.52
C ALA A 65 3.59 -0.98 5.54
N ASP A 66 4.22 -2.08 5.91
CA ASP A 66 4.27 -3.31 5.11
C ASP A 66 2.88 -3.93 4.96
N ASP A 67 2.13 -4.08 6.07
CA ASP A 67 0.73 -4.52 6.07
C ASP A 67 -0.12 -3.68 5.11
N PHE A 68 0.02 -2.36 5.21
CA PHE A 68 -0.72 -1.42 4.37
C PHE A 68 -0.34 -1.56 2.90
N CYS A 69 0.97 -1.54 2.57
CA CYS A 69 1.46 -1.59 1.20
C CYS A 69 1.15 -2.93 0.52
N LEU A 70 1.32 -4.04 1.22
CA LEU A 70 1.01 -5.37 0.70
C LEU A 70 -0.46 -5.51 0.33
N TRP A 71 -1.37 -4.98 1.15
CA TRP A 71 -2.80 -5.06 0.87
C TRP A 71 -3.29 -3.99 -0.11
N MET A 72 -2.77 -2.76 -0.06
CA MET A 72 -3.29 -1.64 -0.85
C MET A 72 -2.68 -1.52 -2.24
N PHE A 73 -1.50 -2.13 -2.49
CA PHE A 73 -0.93 -2.16 -3.82
C PHE A 73 -1.50 -3.36 -4.57
N ARG A 74 -2.26 -3.08 -5.63
CA ARG A 74 -2.99 -4.10 -6.40
C ARG A 74 -2.12 -5.30 -6.80
N ASN A 75 -0.90 -5.06 -7.27
CA ASN A 75 0.03 -6.13 -7.66
C ASN A 75 0.48 -7.01 -6.49
N HIS A 76 0.63 -6.44 -5.29
CA HIS A 76 0.96 -7.22 -4.08
C HIS A 76 -0.26 -7.96 -3.55
N GLN A 77 -1.42 -7.33 -3.55
CA GLN A 77 -2.68 -7.95 -3.14
C GLN A 77 -3.04 -9.14 -4.05
N GLU A 78 -2.90 -8.98 -5.37
CA GLU A 78 -3.11 -10.08 -6.33
C GLU A 78 -2.15 -11.25 -6.05
N ALA A 79 -0.88 -10.96 -5.72
CA ALA A 79 0.09 -11.99 -5.34
C ALA A 79 -0.26 -12.69 -4.01
N LEU A 80 -0.64 -11.93 -2.98
CA LEU A 80 -1.07 -12.47 -1.68
C LEU A 80 -2.30 -13.37 -1.84
N LEU A 81 -3.31 -12.95 -2.60
CA LEU A 81 -4.52 -13.73 -2.82
C LEU A 81 -4.30 -14.96 -3.70
N ALA A 82 -3.29 -14.93 -4.57
CA ALA A 82 -2.87 -16.10 -5.35
C ALA A 82 -2.18 -17.16 -4.46
N GLU A 83 -1.45 -16.73 -3.43
CA GLU A 83 -0.84 -17.63 -2.43
C GLU A 83 -1.87 -18.16 -1.43
N ASP A 84 -2.70 -17.26 -0.87
CA ASP A 84 -3.78 -17.60 0.05
C ASP A 84 -5.03 -16.75 -0.21
N HIS A 85 -6.01 -17.35 -0.88
CA HIS A 85 -7.33 -16.76 -1.19
C HIS A 85 -8.18 -16.43 0.06
N THR A 86 -7.78 -16.92 1.24
CA THR A 86 -8.43 -16.61 2.51
C THR A 86 -7.86 -15.36 3.18
N THR A 87 -6.75 -14.81 2.67
CA THR A 87 -6.16 -13.55 3.13
C THR A 87 -7.23 -12.45 3.21
N ARG A 88 -7.17 -11.66 4.28
CA ARG A 88 -8.09 -10.56 4.56
C ARG A 88 -7.31 -9.27 4.73
N VAL A 89 -8.03 -8.16 4.61
CA VAL A 89 -7.52 -6.85 5.00
C VAL A 89 -7.01 -6.90 6.44
N PRO A 90 -5.80 -6.38 6.73
CA PRO A 90 -5.30 -6.30 8.10
C PRO A 90 -6.28 -5.56 9.01
N TYR A 91 -6.54 -6.15 10.18
CA TYR A 91 -7.66 -5.76 11.04
C TYR A 91 -7.61 -4.29 11.48
N TRP A 92 -6.42 -3.72 11.63
CA TRP A 92 -6.23 -2.40 12.21
C TRP A 92 -6.63 -1.26 11.27
N PHE A 93 -6.70 -1.50 9.96
CA PHE A 93 -7.22 -0.53 8.98
C PHE A 93 -8.38 -1.04 8.13
N ALA A 94 -8.89 -2.24 8.42
CA ALA A 94 -10.15 -2.74 7.88
C ALA A 94 -11.30 -1.75 8.11
N ARG A 95 -12.32 -1.80 7.24
CA ARG A 95 -13.57 -1.03 7.39
C ARG A 95 -14.68 -1.91 7.94
#